data_AF-Q9HJ41-F1
#
_entry.id   AF-Q9HJ41-F1
#
_cell.length_a   1.000
_cell.length_b   1.000
_cell.length_c   1.000
_cell.angle_alpha   90.00
_cell.angle_beta   90.00
_cell.angle_gamma   90.00
#
_symmetry.space_group_name_H-M   'P 1'
#
loop_
_entity.id
_entity.type
_entity.pdbx_description
1 polymer ?
#
loop_
_entity_poly.entity_id
_entity_poly.type
_entity_poly.pdbx_seq_one_letter_code
_entity_poly.pdbx_strand_id
1 'polypeptide(L)'
;MLKRLNKRFHLSYIKELNETGFRSLITDDTTIVADAGSDQLRFVPEKKNIIVLDHHFYTKADWKGMNINARDYGIDGTHEACGSTMSYMMALVMDEKNSDLFPFFMSGLIADKQDLGGISGMNLKLVDSYGEKFRKDHASILKVRHSKIHLHTPPIHSSRI
;
A
#
# COMPACT_ATOMS: atom_id res chain seq x y z
N MET A 1 -0.70 -3.58 -15.11
CA MET A 1 0.63 -4.20 -15.35
C MET A 1 0.55 -5.56 -16.06
N LEU A 2 0.15 -6.67 -15.42
CA LEU A 2 0.30 -8.04 -15.99
C LEU A 2 -0.35 -8.23 -17.36
N LYS A 3 -1.53 -7.64 -17.60
CA LYS A 3 -2.18 -7.62 -18.91
C LYS A 3 -1.31 -6.97 -20.01
N ARG A 4 -0.57 -5.90 -19.68
CA ARG A 4 0.34 -5.21 -20.62
C ARG A 4 1.57 -6.06 -20.95
N LEU A 5 2.01 -6.86 -19.99
CA LEU A 5 3.08 -7.85 -20.18
C LEU A 5 2.61 -9.12 -20.90
N ASN A 6 1.35 -9.15 -21.37
CA ASN A 6 0.70 -10.30 -22.00
C ASN A 6 0.79 -11.59 -21.14
N LYS A 7 0.66 -11.45 -19.81
CA LYS A 7 0.63 -12.58 -18.88
C LYS A 7 -0.81 -12.96 -18.57
N ARG A 8 -1.11 -14.25 -18.65
CA ARG A 8 -2.37 -14.81 -18.11
C ARG A 8 -2.26 -14.81 -16.59
N PHE A 9 -3.34 -14.42 -15.93
CA PHE A 9 -3.41 -14.40 -14.47
C PHE A 9 -4.82 -14.80 -14.02
N HIS A 10 -4.89 -15.34 -12.81
CA HIS A 10 -6.13 -15.59 -12.08
C HIS A 10 -6.10 -14.73 -10.83
N LEU A 11 -7.17 -13.98 -10.57
CA LEU A 11 -7.30 -13.14 -9.38
C LEU A 11 -8.15 -13.88 -8.34
N SER A 12 -7.71 -13.89 -7.09
CA SER A 12 -8.44 -14.47 -5.97
C SER A 12 -8.30 -13.59 -4.75
N TYR A 13 -9.31 -13.62 -3.88
CA TYR A 13 -9.30 -12.93 -2.60
C TYR A 13 -9.02 -13.94 -1.49
N ILE A 14 -8.12 -13.58 -0.58
CA ILE A 14 -7.87 -14.38 0.62
C ILE A 14 -9.06 -14.19 1.56
N LYS A 15 -9.82 -15.26 1.80
CA LYS A 15 -10.94 -15.26 2.76
C LYS A 15 -10.47 -15.47 4.19
N GLU A 16 -9.46 -16.31 4.36
CA GLU A 16 -8.92 -16.70 5.66
C GLU A 16 -7.39 -16.69 5.60
N LEU A 17 -6.78 -15.98 6.55
CA LEU A 17 -5.32 -15.87 6.69
C LEU A 17 -4.71 -16.97 7.57
N ASN A 18 -5.48 -18.02 7.87
CA ASN A 18 -5.00 -19.21 8.55
C ASN A 18 -4.25 -20.13 7.55
N GLU A 19 -3.61 -21.18 8.07
CA GLU A 19 -2.81 -22.10 7.27
C GLU A 19 -3.60 -22.72 6.11
N THR A 20 -4.78 -23.26 6.39
CA THR A 20 -5.64 -23.92 5.39
C THR A 20 -6.04 -22.96 4.28
N GLY A 21 -6.52 -21.77 4.64
CA GLY A 21 -6.96 -20.75 3.71
C GLY A 21 -5.82 -20.25 2.83
N PHE A 22 -4.67 -19.93 3.42
CA PHE A 22 -3.52 -19.47 2.67
C PHE A 22 -2.97 -20.54 1.74
N ARG A 23 -2.72 -21.76 2.24
CA ARG A 23 -2.22 -22.88 1.43
C ARG A 23 -3.14 -23.20 0.26
N SER A 24 -4.46 -23.09 0.43
CA SER A 24 -5.42 -23.39 -0.65
C SER A 24 -5.31 -22.48 -1.88
N LEU A 25 -4.71 -21.31 -1.72
CA LEU A 25 -4.51 -20.32 -2.79
C LEU A 25 -3.13 -20.42 -3.45
N ILE A 26 -2.22 -21.19 -2.86
CA ILE A 26 -0.87 -21.38 -3.41
C ILE A 26 -0.89 -22.53 -4.41
N THR A 27 -0.57 -22.22 -5.66
CA THR A 27 -0.45 -23.21 -6.73
C THR A 27 1.02 -23.46 -7.08
N ASP A 28 1.28 -24.24 -8.12
CA ASP A 28 2.63 -24.38 -8.69
C ASP A 28 3.00 -23.23 -9.65
N ASP A 29 2.02 -22.40 -10.04
CA ASP A 29 2.26 -21.16 -10.79
C ASP A 29 2.80 -20.05 -9.88
N THR A 30 3.39 -19.02 -10.48
CA THR A 30 3.83 -17.84 -9.71
C THR A 30 2.62 -17.16 -9.04
N THR A 31 2.67 -17.05 -7.72
CA THR A 31 1.62 -16.42 -6.90
C THR A 31 2.12 -15.09 -6.38
N ILE A 32 1.41 -14.01 -6.68
CA ILE A 32 1.64 -12.69 -6.09
C ILE A 32 0.56 -12.47 -5.03
N VAL A 33 0.98 -12.29 -3.78
CA VAL A 33 0.12 -11.89 -2.68
C VAL A 33 0.34 -10.42 -2.42
N ALA A 34 -0.73 -9.64 -2.41
CA ALA A 34 -0.68 -8.21 -2.14
C ALA A 34 -1.48 -7.89 -0.87
N ASP A 35 -1.00 -6.93 -0.08
CA ASP A 35 -1.67 -6.40 1.12
C ASP A 35 -1.82 -7.40 2.28
N ALA A 36 -1.20 -8.56 2.16
CA ALA A 36 -1.13 -9.61 3.17
C ALA A 36 0.00 -10.58 2.81
N GLY A 37 0.17 -11.63 3.61
CA GLY A 37 0.97 -12.79 3.24
C GLY A 37 2.32 -12.85 3.93
N SER A 38 2.87 -11.74 4.46
CA SER A 38 4.20 -11.76 5.09
C SER A 38 4.26 -12.74 6.25
N ASP A 39 3.24 -12.70 7.11
CA ASP A 39 3.12 -13.58 8.26
C ASP A 39 2.69 -15.02 7.87
N GLN A 40 2.01 -15.15 6.73
CA GLN A 40 1.51 -16.44 6.22
C GLN A 40 2.57 -17.24 5.46
N LEU A 41 3.70 -16.64 5.06
CA LEU A 41 4.80 -17.37 4.40
C LEU A 41 5.32 -18.55 5.23
N ARG A 42 5.20 -18.49 6.57
CA ARG A 42 5.51 -19.61 7.46
C ARG A 42 4.69 -20.88 7.19
N PHE A 43 3.52 -20.73 6.56
CA PHE A 43 2.66 -21.86 6.21
C PHE A 43 3.11 -22.55 4.92
N VAL A 44 4.03 -21.96 4.15
CA VAL A 44 4.52 -22.55 2.89
C VAL A 44 6.02 -22.27 2.72
N PRO A 45 6.86 -22.59 3.73
CA PRO A 45 8.26 -22.19 3.75
C PRO A 45 9.06 -22.77 2.56
N GLU A 46 8.60 -23.89 2.00
CA GLU A 46 9.21 -24.58 0.87
C GLU A 46 8.96 -23.93 -0.50
N LYS A 47 7.91 -23.10 -0.63
CA LYS A 47 7.46 -22.56 -1.92
C LYS A 47 8.32 -21.36 -2.33
N LYS A 48 8.94 -21.47 -3.51
CA LYS A 48 9.81 -20.44 -4.11
C LYS A 48 9.07 -19.49 -5.05
N ASN A 49 7.93 -19.93 -5.58
CA ASN A 49 7.13 -19.26 -6.59
C ASN A 49 6.15 -18.24 -6.00
N ILE A 50 6.42 -17.72 -4.80
CA ILE A 50 5.56 -16.76 -4.11
C ILE A 50 6.29 -15.43 -3.99
N ILE A 51 5.59 -14.35 -4.34
CA ILE A 51 6.03 -12.98 -4.13
C ILE A 51 4.98 -12.30 -3.26
N VAL A 52 5.40 -11.79 -2.10
CA VAL A 52 4.55 -11.03 -1.18
C VAL A 52 4.88 -9.54 -1.30
N LEU A 53 3.86 -8.71 -1.45
CA LEU A 53 3.92 -7.25 -1.48
C LEU A 53 3.07 -6.71 -0.32
N ASP A 54 3.71 -6.30 0.77
CA ASP A 54 2.99 -6.09 2.04
C ASP A 54 3.59 -4.95 2.88
N HIS A 55 2.88 -4.57 3.93
CA HIS A 55 3.24 -3.51 4.86
C HIS A 55 2.85 -3.83 6.31
N HIS A 56 2.16 -4.94 6.54
CA HIS A 56 1.75 -5.36 7.88
C HIS A 56 2.95 -5.77 8.75
N PHE A 57 2.76 -5.71 10.06
CA PHE A 57 3.68 -6.37 10.99
C PHE A 57 3.64 -7.88 10.77
N TYR A 58 4.81 -8.51 10.86
CA TYR A 58 4.93 -9.95 10.70
C TYR A 58 6.11 -10.49 11.51
N THR A 59 6.10 -11.79 11.79
CA THR A 59 7.23 -12.45 12.44
C THR A 59 8.18 -13.01 11.40
N LYS A 60 9.46 -12.61 11.44
CA LYS A 60 10.48 -13.16 10.55
C LYS A 60 10.63 -14.65 10.79
N ALA A 61 10.68 -15.42 9.71
CA ALA A 61 10.93 -16.85 9.70
C ALA A 61 11.71 -17.23 8.43
N ASP A 62 12.13 -18.48 8.35
CA ASP A 62 12.80 -19.01 7.17
C ASP A 62 11.78 -19.49 6.12
N TRP A 63 11.80 -18.88 4.95
CA TRP A 63 11.02 -19.28 3.77
C TRP A 63 11.84 -19.06 2.50
N LYS A 64 11.45 -19.76 1.43
CA LYS A 64 12.13 -19.66 0.14
C LYS A 64 11.50 -18.66 -0.84
N GLY A 65 10.28 -18.19 -0.56
CA GLY A 65 9.60 -17.18 -1.36
C GLY A 65 10.20 -15.78 -1.19
N MET A 66 9.77 -14.84 -2.02
CA MET A 66 10.18 -13.44 -1.91
C MET A 66 9.18 -12.66 -1.04
N ASN A 67 9.67 -12.10 0.07
CA ASN A 67 8.88 -11.18 0.90
C ASN A 67 9.37 -9.75 0.68
N ILE A 68 8.56 -8.91 0.03
CA ILE A 68 8.82 -7.49 -0.13
C ILE A 68 7.86 -6.74 0.79
N ASN A 69 8.28 -6.56 2.05
CA ASN A 69 7.52 -5.82 3.04
C ASN A 69 8.15 -4.44 3.32
N ALA A 70 7.34 -3.38 3.32
CA ALA A 70 7.81 -2.01 3.58
C ALA A 70 8.63 -1.90 4.88
N ARG A 71 8.22 -2.62 5.93
CA ARG A 71 8.84 -2.56 7.26
C ARG A 71 10.27 -3.12 7.29
N ASP A 72 10.63 -3.99 6.36
CA ASP A 72 12.01 -4.48 6.24
C ASP A 72 13.01 -3.41 5.79
N TYR A 73 12.50 -2.33 5.19
CA TYR A 73 13.29 -1.22 4.68
C TYR A 73 13.18 0.02 5.59
N GLY A 74 12.69 -0.15 6.82
CA GLY A 74 12.52 0.95 7.77
C GLY A 74 11.40 1.93 7.40
N ILE A 75 10.51 1.56 6.48
CA ILE A 75 9.34 2.37 6.10
C ILE A 75 8.20 2.03 7.05
N ASP A 76 7.52 3.04 7.59
CA ASP A 76 6.38 2.80 8.46
C ASP A 76 5.18 2.30 7.65
N GLY A 77 4.91 0.99 7.74
CA GLY A 77 3.76 0.37 7.10
C GLY A 77 2.40 0.83 7.65
N THR A 78 2.32 1.69 8.67
CA THR A 78 1.05 2.24 9.16
C THR A 78 0.68 3.56 8.47
N HIS A 79 1.68 4.35 8.04
CA HIS A 79 1.45 5.73 7.56
C HIS A 79 2.19 6.07 6.26
N GLU A 80 3.27 5.35 5.94
CA GLU A 80 4.18 5.71 4.85
C GLU A 80 4.09 4.76 3.65
N ALA A 81 3.51 3.57 3.81
CA ALA A 81 3.23 2.62 2.74
C ALA A 81 2.08 1.66 3.10
N CYS A 82 1.21 1.37 2.12
CA CYS A 82 0.14 0.37 2.20
C CYS A 82 0.31 -0.69 1.09
N GLY A 83 -0.54 -1.73 1.03
CA GLY A 83 -0.46 -2.73 -0.04
C GLY A 83 -0.58 -2.15 -1.46
N SER A 84 -1.33 -1.05 -1.63
CA SER A 84 -1.40 -0.36 -2.92
C SER A 84 -0.11 0.39 -3.27
N THR A 85 0.60 0.92 -2.27
CA THR A 85 1.95 1.51 -2.41
C THR A 85 2.91 0.45 -2.93
N MET A 86 2.95 -0.71 -2.28
CA MET A 86 3.83 -1.82 -2.65
C MET A 86 3.52 -2.35 -4.05
N SER A 87 2.23 -2.51 -4.37
CA SER A 87 1.76 -2.95 -5.69
C SER A 87 2.10 -1.94 -6.80
N TYR A 88 1.97 -0.64 -6.52
CA TYR A 88 2.27 0.41 -7.49
C TYR A 88 3.77 0.52 -7.74
N MET A 89 4.60 0.44 -6.70
CA MET A 89 6.06 0.38 -6.85
C MET A 89 6.49 -0.81 -7.72
N MET A 90 5.94 -2.01 -7.47
CA MET A 90 6.19 -3.17 -8.32
C MET A 90 5.79 -2.88 -9.78
N ALA A 91 4.64 -2.23 -9.99
CA ALA A 91 4.19 -1.86 -11.32
C ALA A 91 5.14 -0.89 -12.05
N LEU A 92 5.64 0.12 -11.34
CA LEU A 92 6.61 1.08 -11.86
C LEU A 92 7.95 0.43 -12.20
N VAL A 93 8.45 -0.47 -11.33
CA VAL A 93 9.71 -1.20 -11.55
C VAL A 93 9.63 -2.09 -12.79
N MET A 94 8.47 -2.69 -13.07
CA MET A 94 8.28 -3.52 -14.26
C MET A 94 8.24 -2.71 -15.56
N ASP A 95 7.59 -1.55 -15.56
CA ASP A 95 7.57 -0.59 -16.67
C ASP A 95 7.00 0.75 -16.17
N GLU A 96 7.74 1.84 -16.33
CA GLU A 96 7.29 3.19 -15.90
C GLU A 96 6.02 3.67 -16.62
N LYS A 97 5.67 3.06 -17.77
CA LYS A 97 4.36 3.27 -18.42
C LYS A 97 3.19 2.86 -17.53
N ASN A 98 3.40 2.07 -16.48
CA ASN A 98 2.41 1.77 -15.45
C ASN A 98 2.18 2.93 -14.47
N SER A 99 2.88 4.05 -14.61
CA SER A 99 2.60 5.27 -13.84
C SER A 99 1.16 5.76 -14.02
N ASP A 100 0.50 5.39 -15.12
CA ASP A 100 -0.92 5.68 -15.34
C ASP A 100 -1.87 4.97 -14.33
N LEU A 101 -1.38 3.98 -13.56
CA LEU A 101 -2.10 3.32 -12.47
C LEU A 101 -2.12 4.13 -11.16
N PHE A 102 -1.54 5.34 -11.15
CA PHE A 102 -1.51 6.24 -9.99
C PHE A 102 -2.87 6.42 -9.28
N PRO A 103 -4.03 6.54 -9.98
CA PRO A 103 -5.32 6.68 -9.29
C PRO A 103 -5.68 5.47 -8.41
N PHE A 104 -5.27 4.26 -8.79
CA PHE A 104 -5.49 3.05 -7.98
C PHE A 104 -4.59 3.03 -6.74
N PHE A 105 -3.33 3.47 -6.88
CA PHE A 105 -2.44 3.72 -5.73
C PHE A 105 -3.07 4.73 -4.76
N MET A 106 -3.51 5.88 -5.25
CA MET A 106 -4.16 6.90 -4.40
C MET A 106 -5.42 6.37 -3.71
N SER A 107 -6.22 5.58 -4.43
CA SER A 107 -7.44 4.98 -3.87
C SER A 107 -7.13 4.04 -2.70
N GLY A 108 -6.11 3.19 -2.84
CA GLY A 108 -5.70 2.26 -1.79
C GLY A 108 -5.07 2.95 -0.59
N LEU A 109 -4.22 3.97 -0.82
CA LEU A 109 -3.66 4.81 0.24
C LEU A 109 -4.76 5.45 1.10
N ILE A 110 -5.79 6.02 0.46
CA ILE A 110 -6.92 6.64 1.16
C ILE A 110 -7.78 5.58 1.86
N ALA A 111 -8.02 4.44 1.21
CA ALA A 111 -8.79 3.35 1.81
C ALA A 111 -8.12 2.79 3.07
N ASP A 112 -6.79 2.73 3.07
CA ASP A 112 -5.97 2.33 4.22
C ASP A 112 -5.76 3.47 5.23
N LYS A 113 -6.43 4.61 5.04
CA LYS A 113 -6.43 5.79 5.91
C LYS A 113 -5.05 6.44 6.11
N GLN A 114 -4.12 6.20 5.20
CA GLN A 114 -2.77 6.76 5.26
C GLN A 114 -2.70 8.22 4.77
N ASP A 115 -3.84 8.83 4.42
CA ASP A 115 -3.98 10.26 4.15
C ASP A 115 -4.38 11.08 5.39
N LEU A 116 -4.75 10.42 6.50
CA LEU A 116 -5.14 11.09 7.73
C LEU A 116 -3.93 11.76 8.40
N GLY A 117 -3.99 13.08 8.57
CA GLY A 117 -2.85 13.86 9.07
C GLY A 117 -1.85 14.28 7.98
N GLY A 118 -2.12 13.94 6.71
CA GLY A 118 -1.26 14.25 5.58
C GLY A 118 -0.52 13.01 5.06
N ILE A 119 -0.21 13.03 3.76
CA ILE A 119 0.54 11.97 3.10
C ILE A 119 2.02 12.13 3.43
N SER A 120 2.71 11.06 3.84
CA SER A 120 4.10 11.09 4.27
C SER A 120 4.93 9.92 3.71
N GLY A 121 6.24 9.89 3.98
CA GLY A 121 7.14 8.79 3.62
C GLY A 121 7.12 8.38 2.14
N MET A 122 7.04 7.08 1.88
CA MET A 122 7.06 6.54 0.52
C MET A 122 5.83 6.97 -0.30
N ASN A 123 4.67 7.03 0.35
CA ASN A 123 3.46 7.53 -0.28
C ASN A 123 3.66 8.94 -0.84
N LEU A 124 4.23 9.86 -0.05
CA LEU A 124 4.46 11.24 -0.50
C LEU A 124 5.44 11.29 -1.68
N LYS A 125 6.53 10.51 -1.64
CA LYS A 125 7.49 10.43 -2.75
C LYS A 125 6.82 10.02 -4.07
N LEU A 126 5.89 9.06 -4.02
CA LEU A 126 5.15 8.62 -5.21
C LEU A 126 4.15 9.68 -5.67
N VAL A 127 3.47 10.36 -4.74
CA VAL A 127 2.56 11.48 -5.05
C VAL A 127 3.29 12.62 -5.73
N ASP A 128 4.45 13.02 -5.21
CA ASP A 128 5.25 14.10 -5.79
C ASP A 128 5.78 13.72 -7.18
N SER A 129 6.22 12.47 -7.35
CA SER A 129 6.82 12.00 -8.61
C SER A 129 5.80 11.81 -9.73
N TYR A 130 4.60 11.32 -9.42
CA TYR A 130 3.63 10.87 -10.43
C TYR A 130 2.30 11.63 -10.42
N GLY A 131 1.98 12.36 -9.35
CA GLY A 131 0.67 13.01 -9.15
C GLY A 131 0.42 14.26 -9.99
N GLU A 132 1.46 14.94 -10.49
CA GLU A 132 1.28 16.12 -11.36
C GLU A 132 0.49 15.82 -12.63
N LYS A 133 0.69 14.63 -13.20
CA LYS A 133 0.00 14.16 -14.40
C LYS A 133 -1.52 14.05 -14.20
N PHE A 134 -1.96 13.88 -12.95
CA PHE A 134 -3.36 13.68 -12.58
C PHE A 134 -4.02 14.91 -11.93
N ARG A 135 -3.23 15.94 -11.59
CA ARG A 135 -3.74 17.19 -11.03
C ARG A 135 -4.56 18.01 -12.04
N LYS A 136 -4.30 17.87 -13.35
CA LYS A 136 -4.95 18.69 -14.39
C LYS A 136 -6.41 18.32 -14.64
N ASP A 137 -6.83 17.10 -14.31
CA ASP A 137 -8.18 16.60 -14.58
C ASP A 137 -9.13 16.69 -13.38
N HIS A 138 -8.62 16.97 -12.16
CA HIS A 138 -9.38 16.87 -10.91
C HIS A 138 -9.16 18.04 -9.93
N ALA A 139 -9.02 19.27 -10.45
CA ALA A 139 -8.82 20.49 -9.67
C ALA A 139 -9.93 20.79 -8.62
N SER A 140 -11.00 20.00 -8.56
CA SER A 140 -12.11 20.10 -7.59
C SER A 140 -11.97 19.21 -6.35
N ILE A 141 -11.23 18.09 -6.40
CA ILE A 141 -11.25 17.10 -5.30
C ILE A 141 -10.19 17.42 -4.21
N LEU A 142 -9.04 17.98 -4.59
CA LEU A 142 -7.95 18.27 -3.66
C LEU A 142 -8.10 19.60 -2.87
N LYS A 143 -9.06 20.46 -3.24
CA LYS A 143 -9.26 21.77 -2.57
C LYS A 143 -10.00 21.67 -1.22
N VAL A 144 -10.56 20.52 -0.85
CA VAL A 144 -11.49 20.44 0.30
C VAL A 144 -10.78 20.38 1.67
N ARG A 145 -9.47 20.13 1.77
CA ARG A 145 -8.80 19.97 3.07
C ARG A 145 -7.88 21.09 3.55
N HIS A 146 -7.57 22.10 2.72
CA HIS A 146 -6.62 23.18 3.11
C HIS A 146 -7.27 24.48 3.60
N SER A 147 -8.59 24.55 3.77
CA SER A 147 -9.25 25.77 4.25
C SER A 147 -10.36 25.47 5.26
N LYS A 148 -9.97 25.29 6.53
CA LYS A 148 -10.60 25.87 7.74
C LYS A 148 -10.08 25.16 9.00
N ILE A 149 -9.00 25.70 9.55
CA ILE A 149 -8.75 25.65 10.99
C ILE A 149 -8.63 27.11 11.43
N HIS A 150 -9.77 27.72 11.75
CA HIS A 150 -9.81 28.91 12.61
C HIS A 150 -9.95 28.37 14.03
N LEU A 151 -8.83 28.27 14.75
CA LEU A 151 -8.86 28.03 16.18
C LEU A 151 -9.37 29.30 16.85
N HIS A 152 -10.65 29.30 17.20
CA HIS A 152 -11.22 30.31 18.08
C HIS A 152 -10.76 29.98 19.50
N THR A 153 -9.72 30.65 19.98
CA THR A 153 -9.35 30.62 21.40
C THR A 153 -10.39 31.41 22.20
N PRO A 154 -11.06 30.82 23.20
CA PRO A 154 -11.93 31.58 24.10
C PRO A 154 -11.08 32.43 25.07
N PRO A 155 -11.56 33.62 25.48
CA PRO A 155 -10.81 34.49 26.37
C PRO A 155 -10.71 33.88 27.79
N ILE A 156 -9.49 33.90 28.32
CA ILE A 156 -9.18 33.55 29.71
C ILE A 156 -9.73 34.68 30.60
N HIS A 157 -10.76 34.39 31.39
CA HIS A 157 -11.20 35.30 32.45
C HIS A 157 -10.16 35.31 33.57
N SER A 158 -9.46 36.43 33.69
CA SER A 158 -8.67 36.80 34.87
C SER A 158 -9.62 37.18 36.00
N SER A 159 -9.78 36.30 36.99
CA SER A 159 -10.29 36.67 38.31
C SER A 159 -9.13 37.16 39.18
N ARG A 160 -9.18 38.42 39.58
CA ARG A 160 -8.44 38.93 40.74
C ARG A 160 -9.37 39.78 41.60
N ILE A 161 -9.27 39.47 42.90
CA ILE A 161 -9.82 40.11 44.11
C ILE A 161 -11.27 39.72 44.43
#